data_AF-A0A532AYK5-F1
#
_entry.id   AF-A0A532AYK5-F1
#
_cell.length_a   1.000
_cell.length_b   1.000
_cell.length_c   1.000
_cell.angle_alpha   90.00
_cell.angle_beta   90.00
_cell.angle_gamma   90.00
#
_symmetry.space_group_name_H-M   'P 1'
#
loop_
_entity.id
_entity.type
_entity.pdbx_description
1 polymer ?
#
loop_
_entity_poly.entity_id
_entity_poly.type
_entity_poly.pdbx_seq_one_letter_code
_entity_poly.pdbx_strand_id
1 'polypeptide(L)'
;MTTLLLAVMLLGVSWGSAWAIDPPCDKYPSAKQPKCATVWKELNQEDGPTISQFGLAQLKRREEGKINAQQHLAENMTFIKQSTEKRLERLRARMEKE
;
A
#
# COMPACT_ATOMS: atom_id res chain seq x y z
N MET A 1 -40.51 1.98 -2.47
CA MET A 1 -39.48 3.03 -2.72
C MET A 1 -38.26 2.95 -1.80
N THR A 2 -38.18 1.99 -0.87
CA THR A 2 -37.02 1.81 0.04
C THR A 2 -36.00 0.78 -0.46
N THR A 3 -36.37 -0.09 -1.39
CA THR A 3 -35.49 -1.16 -1.92
C THR A 3 -34.47 -0.68 -2.95
N LEU A 4 -34.74 0.43 -3.65
CA LEU A 4 -33.83 0.95 -4.69
C LEU A 4 -32.60 1.70 -4.12
N LEU A 5 -32.74 2.27 -2.92
CA LEU A 5 -31.68 3.07 -2.26
C LEU A 5 -30.53 2.20 -1.71
N LEU A 6 -30.82 0.94 -1.34
CA LEU A 6 -29.80 0.00 -0.86
C LEU A 6 -28.90 -0.54 -1.98
N ALA A 7 -29.39 -0.62 -3.21
CA ALA A 7 -28.62 -1.11 -4.34
C ALA A 7 -27.52 -0.13 -4.80
N VAL A 8 -27.73 1.17 -4.62
CA VAL A 8 -26.77 2.21 -5.04
C VAL A 8 -25.55 2.27 -4.11
N MET A 9 -25.71 1.97 -2.82
CA MET A 9 -24.57 1.97 -1.88
C MET A 9 -23.60 0.80 -2.11
N LEU A 10 -24.06 -0.32 -2.68
CA LEU A 10 -23.22 -1.49 -2.96
C LEU A 10 -22.36 -1.34 -4.23
N LEU A 11 -22.67 -0.38 -5.11
CA LEU A 11 -21.90 -0.09 -6.32
C LEU A 11 -20.77 0.93 -6.09
N GLY A 12 -20.73 1.57 -4.91
CA GLY A 12 -19.74 2.59 -4.56
C GLY A 12 -18.38 2.03 -4.13
N VAL A 13 -18.26 0.72 -3.91
CA VAL A 13 -16.96 0.06 -3.72
C VAL A 13 -16.36 -0.26 -5.09
N SER A 14 -16.20 0.76 -5.93
CA SER A 14 -15.07 0.71 -6.85
C SER A 14 -13.86 0.68 -5.93
N TRP A 15 -13.16 -0.47 -5.89
CA TRP A 15 -11.76 -0.51 -5.50
C TRP A 15 -11.04 0.47 -6.43
N GLY A 16 -11.06 1.76 -6.08
CA GLY A 16 -10.15 2.73 -6.63
C GLY A 16 -8.79 2.15 -6.31
N SER A 17 -8.03 1.84 -7.37
CA SER A 17 -6.66 1.39 -7.32
C SER A 17 -5.93 2.34 -6.37
N ALA A 18 -5.86 1.96 -5.09
CA ALA A 18 -5.23 2.77 -4.06
C ALA A 18 -3.83 3.01 -4.58
N TRP A 19 -3.53 4.27 -4.87
CA TRP A 19 -2.43 4.72 -5.71
C TRP A 19 -1.14 4.01 -5.30
N ALA A 20 -0.90 2.86 -5.93
CA ALA A 20 0.41 2.27 -5.91
C ALA A 20 1.21 3.27 -6.70
N ILE A 21 2.18 3.91 -6.04
CA ILE A 21 3.28 4.59 -6.71
C ILE A 21 3.63 3.72 -7.91
N ASP A 22 3.63 4.31 -9.11
CA ASP A 22 3.83 3.57 -10.36
C ASP A 22 5.00 2.61 -10.16
N PRO A 23 4.83 1.32 -10.50
CA PRO A 23 5.87 0.34 -10.28
C PRO A 23 7.15 0.85 -10.98
N PRO A 24 8.33 0.80 -10.32
CA PRO A 24 9.58 1.31 -10.89
C PRO A 24 10.15 0.33 -11.94
N CYS A 25 9.30 -0.06 -12.91
CA CYS A 25 9.59 -1.07 -13.90
C CYS A 25 10.37 -0.56 -15.10
N ASP A 26 10.37 0.75 -15.31
CA ASP A 26 11.19 1.45 -16.30
C ASP A 26 12.69 1.14 -16.17
N LYS A 27 13.14 0.74 -14.97
CA LYS A 27 14.50 0.28 -14.69
C LYS A 27 14.85 -1.09 -15.30
N TYR A 28 13.87 -1.85 -15.78
CA TYR A 28 14.08 -3.17 -16.38
C TYR A 28 13.87 -3.13 -17.92
N PRO A 29 14.53 -4.02 -18.69
CA PRO A 29 14.29 -4.16 -20.12
C PRO A 29 12.79 -4.37 -20.42
N SER A 30 12.31 -3.86 -21.56
CA SER A 30 10.87 -3.89 -21.90
C SER A 30 10.23 -5.28 -21.80
N ALA A 31 10.97 -6.33 -22.15
CA ALA A 31 10.51 -7.72 -22.04
C ALA A 31 10.24 -8.17 -20.59
N LYS A 32 10.91 -7.57 -19.59
CA LYS A 32 10.75 -7.86 -18.16
C LYS A 32 9.75 -6.94 -17.45
N GLN A 33 9.30 -5.86 -18.08
CA GLN A 33 8.37 -4.90 -17.47
C GLN A 33 7.01 -5.50 -17.06
N PRO A 34 6.36 -6.36 -17.87
CA PRO A 34 5.12 -7.02 -17.45
C PRO A 34 5.29 -7.86 -16.18
N LYS A 35 6.40 -8.60 -16.06
CA LYS A 35 6.73 -9.37 -14.86
C LYS A 35 6.93 -8.44 -13.65
N CYS A 36 7.69 -7.36 -13.82
CA CYS A 36 7.88 -6.38 -12.76
C CYS A 36 6.56 -5.78 -12.26
N ALA A 37 5.63 -5.46 -13.16
CA ALA A 37 4.32 -4.92 -12.77
C ALA A 37 3.50 -5.93 -11.95
N THR A 38 3.52 -7.21 -12.35
CA THR A 38 2.88 -8.31 -11.60
C THR A 38 3.51 -8.48 -10.22
N VAL A 39 4.84 -8.58 -10.14
CA VAL A 39 5.56 -8.73 -8.87
C VAL A 39 5.34 -7.52 -7.96
N TRP A 40 5.32 -6.30 -8.50
CA TRP A 40 5.01 -5.11 -7.72
C TRP A 40 3.61 -5.18 -7.12
N LYS A 41 2.61 -5.57 -7.92
CA LYS A 41 1.23 -5.72 -7.43
C LYS A 41 1.16 -6.73 -6.29
N GLU A 42 1.79 -7.90 -6.44
CA GLU A 42 1.85 -8.93 -5.40
C GLU A 42 2.51 -8.40 -4.12
N LEU A 43 3.68 -7.75 -4.24
CA LEU A 43 4.38 -7.18 -3.08
C LEU A 43 3.56 -6.13 -2.34
N ASN A 44 2.80 -5.29 -3.05
CA ASN A 44 1.89 -4.32 -2.42
C ASN A 44 0.72 -5.02 -1.71
N GLN A 45 0.21 -6.13 -2.26
CA GLN A 45 -0.81 -6.95 -1.59
C GLN A 45 -0.27 -7.62 -0.33
N GLU A 46 0.95 -8.18 -0.39
CA GLU A 46 1.64 -8.78 0.75
C GLU A 46 1.87 -7.77 1.89
N ASP A 47 2.12 -6.49 1.56
CA ASP A 47 2.36 -5.43 2.55
C ASP A 47 1.07 -4.90 3.20
N GLY A 48 -0.09 -5.11 2.58
CA GLY A 48 -1.38 -4.58 3.02
C GLY A 48 -1.69 -4.83 4.51
N PRO A 49 -1.57 -6.07 5.01
CA PRO A 49 -1.79 -6.36 6.43
C PRO A 49 -0.88 -5.56 7.38
N THR A 50 0.42 -5.45 7.08
CA THR A 50 1.36 -4.70 7.93
C THR A 50 1.07 -3.21 7.91
N ILE A 51 0.73 -2.64 6.75
CA ILE A 51 0.34 -1.22 6.62
C ILE A 51 -0.94 -0.94 7.43
N SER A 52 -1.93 -1.82 7.33
CA SER A 52 -3.19 -1.69 8.08
C SER A 52 -2.97 -1.77 9.59
N GLN A 53 -2.18 -2.74 10.05
CA GLN A 53 -1.83 -2.88 11.48
C GLN A 53 -1.09 -1.66 12.02
N PHE A 54 -0.14 -1.13 11.25
CA PHE A 54 0.55 0.11 11.60
C PHE A 54 -0.44 1.29 11.74
N GLY A 55 -1.35 1.47 10.77
CA GLY A 55 -2.38 2.52 10.81
C GLY A 55 -3.31 2.41 12.02
N LEU A 56 -3.78 1.19 12.33
CA LEU A 56 -4.64 0.94 13.50
C LEU A 56 -3.89 1.20 14.82
N ALA A 57 -2.61 0.82 14.91
CA ALA A 57 -1.79 1.11 16.07
C ALA A 57 -1.56 2.62 16.26
N GLN A 58 -1.30 3.35 15.16
CA GLN A 58 -1.18 4.81 15.17
C GLN A 58 -2.48 5.47 15.66
N LEU A 59 -3.64 5.04 15.14
CA LEU A 59 -4.95 5.56 15.51
C LEU A 59 -5.21 5.37 17.01
N LYS A 60 -5.03 4.14 17.51
CA LYS A 60 -5.22 3.82 18.93
C LYS A 60 -4.35 4.71 19.83
N ARG A 61 -3.05 4.87 19.49
CA ARG A 61 -2.15 5.71 20.29
C ARG A 61 -2.52 7.20 20.24
N ARG A 62 -3.10 7.69 19.14
CA ARG A 62 -3.65 9.06 19.08
C ARG A 62 -4.86 9.22 19.99
N GLU A 63 -5.78 8.26 19.95
CA GLU A 63 -6.99 8.27 20.79
C GLU A 63 -6.64 8.18 22.29
N GLU A 64 -5.60 7.42 22.63
CA GLU A 64 -5.06 7.33 23.99
C GLU A 64 -4.20 8.54 24.39
N GLY A 65 -4.03 9.56 23.53
CA GLY A 65 -3.21 10.74 23.79
C GLY A 65 -1.70 10.48 23.89
N LYS A 66 -1.24 9.29 23.47
CA LYS A 66 0.19 8.89 23.55
C LYS A 66 1.07 9.54 22.50
N ILE A 67 0.47 9.97 21.38
CA ILE A 67 1.18 10.71 20.33
C ILE A 67 0.36 11.92 19.88
N ASN A 68 1.06 13.01 19.60
CA ASN A 68 0.47 14.21 19.01
C ASN A 68 0.50 14.14 17.47
N ALA A 69 -0.01 15.21 16.83
CA ALA A 69 -0.12 15.24 15.38
C ALA A 69 1.22 15.20 14.64
N GLN A 70 2.23 15.89 15.18
CA GLN A 70 3.57 15.96 14.62
C GLN A 70 4.29 14.60 14.73
N GLN A 71 4.20 13.94 15.87
CA GLN A 71 4.76 12.60 16.09
C GLN A 71 4.15 11.57 15.14
N HIS A 72 2.82 11.58 15.00
CA HIS A 72 2.14 10.71 14.03
C HIS A 72 2.63 10.93 12.59
N LEU A 73 2.77 12.19 12.17
CA LEU A 73 3.26 12.50 10.82
C LEU A 73 4.70 12.00 10.65
N ALA A 74 5.58 12.27 11.61
CA ALA A 74 6.97 11.83 11.56
C ALA A 74 7.07 10.30 11.47
N GLU A 75 6.32 9.58 12.32
CA GLU A 75 6.30 8.12 12.33
C GLU A 75 5.71 7.53 11.04
N ASN A 76 4.65 8.12 10.49
CA ASN A 76 4.11 7.71 9.19
C ASN A 76 5.17 7.84 8.09
N MET A 77 5.91 8.96 8.06
CA MET A 77 6.95 9.18 7.07
C MET A 77 8.10 8.16 7.20
N THR A 78 8.52 7.87 8.44
CA THR A 78 9.51 6.82 8.72
C THR A 78 9.03 5.45 8.24
N PHE A 79 7.79 5.08 8.57
CA PHE A 79 7.21 3.80 8.17
C PHE A 79 7.09 3.67 6.65
N ILE A 80 6.59 4.71 5.96
CA ILE A 80 6.47 4.72 4.49
C ILE A 80 7.84 4.56 3.84
N LYS A 81 8.87 5.26 4.33
CA LYS A 81 10.23 5.13 3.81
C LYS A 81 10.75 3.71 3.97
N GLN A 82 10.72 3.16 5.18
CA GLN A 82 11.25 1.83 5.47
C GLN A 82 10.50 0.72 4.74
N SER A 83 9.15 0.80 4.67
CA SER A 83 8.34 -0.18 3.95
C SER A 83 8.58 -0.14 2.45
N THR A 84 8.76 1.06 1.88
CA THR A 84 9.11 1.25 0.47
C THR A 84 10.48 0.66 0.15
N GLU A 85 11.50 0.94 0.97
CA GLU A 85 12.85 0.38 0.81
C GLU A 85 12.82 -1.16 0.82
N LYS A 86 12.13 -1.76 1.79
CA LYS A 86 11.96 -3.23 1.86
C LYS A 86 11.20 -3.81 0.67
N ARG A 87 10.21 -3.08 0.13
CA ARG A 87 9.47 -3.50 -1.06
C ARG A 87 10.36 -3.47 -2.30
N LEU A 88 11.16 -2.42 -2.47
CA LEU A 88 12.12 -2.30 -3.57
C LEU A 88 13.19 -3.40 -3.53
N GLU A 89 13.68 -3.74 -2.34
CA GLU A 89 14.62 -4.84 -2.16
C GLU A 89 14.02 -6.19 -2.57
N ARG A 90 12.80 -6.51 -2.11
CA ARG A 90 12.08 -7.72 -2.52
C ARG A 90 11.77 -7.74 -4.01
N LEU A 91 11.42 -6.60 -4.61
CA LEU A 91 11.22 -6.48 -6.05
C LEU A 91 12.51 -6.84 -6.79
N ARG A 92 13.64 -6.24 -6.41
CA ARG A 92 14.94 -6.54 -7.02
C ARG A 92 15.26 -8.04 -6.92
N ALA A 93 15.13 -8.63 -5.74
CA ALA A 93 15.41 -10.05 -5.53
C ALA A 93 14.52 -10.98 -6.38
N ARG A 94 13.24 -10.65 -6.57
CA ARG A 94 12.31 -11.42 -7.42
C ARG A 94 12.53 -11.20 -8.92
N MET A 95 13.11 -10.07 -9.31
CA MET A 95 13.46 -9.77 -10.70
C MET A 95 14.83 -10.33 -11.11
N GLU A 96 15.74 -10.57 -10.15
CA GLU A 96 17.05 -11.24 -10.34
C GLU A 96 16.96 -12.76 -10.37
N LYS A 97 16.02 -13.36 -9.63
CA LYS A 97 15.66 -14.77 -9.81
C LYS A 97 14.90 -14.90 -11.13
N GLU A 98 15.65 -15.12 -12.22
CA GLU A 98 15.31 -15.64 -13.57
C GLU A 98 16.12 -14.98 -14.70
#